data_AF-A0A968AXX0-F1
#
_entry.id   AF-A0A968AXX0-F1
#
_cell.length_a   1.000
_cell.length_b   1.000
_cell.length_c   1.000
_cell.angle_alpha   90.00
_cell.angle_beta   90.00
_cell.angle_gamma   90.00
#
_symmetry.space_group_name_H-M   'P 1'
#
loop_
_entity.id
_entity.type
_entity.pdbx_description
1 polymer ?
#
loop_
_entity_poly.entity_id
_entity_poly.type
_entity_poly.pdbx_seq_one_letter_code
_entity_poly.pdbx_strand_id
1 'polypeptide(L)' 'PIQGAILPPTLEGLDVAGQAQTGTGKTAAFLIALFTHMLKNPIEEKRSKGTPRALVIAPTRELVMQIEKDARTLSKYTS' A
#
# COMPACT_ATOMS: atom_id res chain seq x y z
N PRO A 1 -14.51 6.49 -9.91
CA PRO A 1 -13.72 5.23 -10.03
C PRO A 1 -13.15 4.84 -8.66
N ILE A 2 -12.84 3.56 -8.42
CA ILE A 2 -12.50 3.03 -7.08
C ILE A 2 -11.31 3.77 -6.42
N GLN A 3 -10.30 4.18 -7.20
CA GLN A 3 -9.15 4.95 -6.69
C GLN A 3 -9.58 6.28 -6.06
N GLY A 4 -10.47 7.03 -6.73
CA GLY A 4 -10.98 8.31 -6.23
C GLY A 4 -11.85 8.18 -4.98
N ALA A 5 -12.41 7.01 -4.72
CA ALA A 5 -13.20 6.76 -3.50
C ALA A 5 -12.33 6.34 -2.30
N ILE A 6 -11.24 5.59 -2.54
CA ILE A 6 -10.41 5.04 -1.47
C ILE A 6 -9.26 6.00 -1.09
N LEU A 7 -8.68 6.71 -2.06
CA LEU A 7 -7.47 7.51 -1.81
C LEU A 7 -7.68 8.63 -0.79
N PRO A 8 -8.71 9.50 -0.88
CA PRO A 8 -8.86 10.59 0.08
C PRO A 8 -8.91 10.11 1.56
N PRO A 9 -9.79 9.18 1.97
CA PRO A 9 -9.84 8.74 3.36
C PRO A 9 -8.58 7.97 3.81
N THR A 10 -7.98 7.15 2.94
CA THR A 10 -6.77 6.39 3.32
C THR A 10 -5.53 7.29 3.49
N LEU A 11 -5.45 8.39 2.73
CA LEU A 11 -4.36 9.38 2.85
C LEU A 11 -4.45 10.24 4.13
N GLU A 12 -5.64 10.28 4.74
CA GLU A 12 -5.91 10.84 6.07
C GLU A 12 -5.61 9.83 7.20
N GLY A 13 -5.25 8.59 6.86
CA GLY A 13 -4.94 7.54 7.82
C GLY A 13 -6.15 6.78 8.35
N LEU A 14 -7.31 6.91 7.70
CA LEU A 14 -8.52 6.18 8.06
C LEU A 14 -8.49 4.75 7.47
N ASP A 15 -9.08 3.82 8.22
CA ASP A 15 -9.32 2.46 7.74
C ASP A 15 -10.40 2.45 6.66
N VAL A 16 -10.13 1.75 5.55
CA VAL A 16 -11.06 1.68 4.41
C VAL A 16 -11.21 0.25 3.92
N ALA A 17 -12.47 -0.17 3.75
CA ALA A 17 -12.83 -1.39 3.02
C ALA A 17 -13.28 -1.03 1.60
N GLY A 18 -12.56 -1.52 0.58
CA GLY A 18 -12.87 -1.24 -0.82
C GLY A 18 -13.13 -2.51 -1.62
N GLN A 19 -14.36 -2.72 -2.10
CA GLN A 19 -14.70 -3.79 -3.03
C GLN A 19 -14.76 -3.24 -4.46
N ALA A 20 -14.05 -3.86 -5.39
CA ALA A 20 -14.24 -3.61 -6.81
C ALA A 20 -13.77 -4.83 -7.63
N GLN A 21 -14.06 -4.84 -8.92
CA GLN A 21 -13.58 -5.89 -9.84
C GLN A 21 -12.07 -5.81 -10.11
N THR A 22 -11.42 -6.92 -10.47
CA THR A 22 -10.01 -6.96 -10.90
C THR A 22 -9.75 -5.99 -12.06
N GLY A 23 -8.53 -5.45 -12.17
CA GLY A 23 -8.17 -4.51 -13.25
C GLY A 23 -8.59 -3.05 -13.03
N THR A 24 -9.13 -2.69 -11.85
CA THR A 24 -9.61 -1.33 -11.53
C THR A 24 -8.61 -0.46 -10.76
N GLY A 25 -7.35 -0.90 -10.63
CA GLY A 25 -6.29 -0.12 -9.98
C GLY A 25 -6.33 -0.08 -8.46
N LYS A 26 -6.99 -1.05 -7.80
CA LYS A 26 -7.00 -1.21 -6.33
C LYS A 26 -5.60 -1.39 -5.74
N THR A 27 -4.74 -2.15 -6.40
CA THR A 27 -3.38 -2.39 -5.93
C THR A 27 -2.59 -1.10 -5.81
N ALA A 28 -2.60 -0.28 -6.86
CA ALA A 28 -1.98 1.04 -6.82
C ALA A 28 -2.59 1.93 -5.73
N ALA A 29 -3.93 1.91 -5.54
CA ALA A 29 -4.58 2.73 -4.52
C ALA A 29 -4.06 2.46 -3.10
N PHE A 30 -4.05 1.20 -2.66
CA PHE A 30 -3.60 0.88 -1.30
C PHE A 30 -2.09 1.03 -1.14
N LEU A 31 -1.29 0.74 -2.19
CA LEU A 31 0.16 0.91 -2.14
C LEU A 31 0.54 2.40 -2.05
N ILE A 32 -0.13 3.28 -2.80
CA ILE A 32 0.08 4.74 -2.72
C ILE A 32 -0.27 5.25 -1.34
N ALA A 33 -1.42 4.84 -0.78
CA ALA A 33 -1.80 5.21 0.57
C ALA A 33 -0.77 4.74 1.60
N LEU A 34 -0.31 3.48 1.49
CA LEU A 34 0.69 2.91 2.36
C LEU A 34 2.02 3.67 2.32
N PHE A 35 2.55 3.93 1.12
CA PHE A 35 3.79 4.68 0.97
C PHE A 35 3.66 6.12 1.45
N THR A 36 2.55 6.78 1.17
CA THR A 36 2.30 8.14 1.65
C THR A 36 2.29 8.18 3.18
N HIS A 37 1.62 7.23 3.82
CA HIS A 37 1.64 7.09 5.28
C HIS A 37 3.07 6.89 5.80
N MET A 38 3.86 6.03 5.15
CA MET A 38 5.26 5.78 5.55
C MET A 38 6.18 6.98 5.38
N LEU A 39 5.95 7.81 4.37
CA LEU A 39 6.68 9.06 4.11
C LEU A 39 6.31 10.16 5.11
N LYS A 40 5.02 10.30 5.44
CA LYS A 40 4.54 11.27 6.45
C LYS A 40 4.98 10.93 7.87
N ASN A 41 5.23 9.65 8.14
CA ASN A 41 5.63 9.13 9.45
C ASN A 41 7.01 8.45 9.33
N PRO A 42 8.11 9.20 9.15
CA PRO A 42 9.43 8.61 9.01
C PRO A 42 9.84 7.82 10.27
N ILE A 43 10.74 6.85 10.09
CA ILE A 43 11.31 6.14 11.24
C ILE A 43 12.36 7.05 11.89
N GLU A 44 12.11 7.46 13.13
CA GLU A 44 13.07 8.25 13.91
C GLU A 44 14.10 7.38 14.64
N GLU A 45 13.72 6.15 15.01
CA GLU A 45 14.54 5.25 15.81
C GLU A 45 14.88 3.93 15.11
N LYS A 46 16.00 3.32 15.49
CA LYS A 46 16.43 2.05 14.91
C LYS A 46 15.44 0.92 15.27
N ARG A 47 14.76 0.38 14.26
CA ARG A 47 13.82 -0.73 14.44
C ARG A 47 14.53 -2.07 14.60
N SER A 48 14.01 -2.91 15.49
CA SER A 48 14.44 -4.30 15.65
C SER A 48 14.21 -5.13 14.38
N LYS A 49 15.11 -6.08 14.11
CA LYS A 49 14.92 -7.04 13.01
C LYS A 49 13.60 -7.80 13.21
N GLY A 50 12.91 -8.10 12.11
CA GLY A 50 11.63 -8.82 12.14
C GLY A 50 10.42 -7.96 12.47
N THR A 51 10.54 -6.63 12.50
CA THR A 51 9.41 -5.71 12.74
C THR A 51 9.02 -4.97 11.45
N PRO A 52 8.23 -5.57 10.53
CA PRO A 52 7.79 -4.87 9.32
C PRO A 52 6.94 -3.65 9.67
N ARG A 53 7.04 -2.58 8.87
CA ARG A 53 6.21 -1.37 9.02
C ARG A 53 4.78 -1.58 8.53
N ALA A 54 4.62 -2.53 7.60
CA ALA A 54 3.40 -2.78 6.87
C ALA A 54 3.32 -4.26 6.52
N LEU A 55 2.11 -4.81 6.50
CA LEU A 55 1.83 -6.17 6.07
C LEU A 55 0.73 -6.14 5.02
N VAL A 56 1.01 -6.73 3.86
CA VAL A 56 0.03 -6.94 2.79
C VAL A 56 -0.20 -8.44 2.67
N ILE A 57 -1.47 -8.86 2.73
CA ILE A 57 -1.87 -10.27 2.67
C ILE A 57 -2.67 -10.49 1.39
N ALA A 58 -2.40 -11.58 0.69
CA ALA A 58 -3.12 -11.99 -0.51
C ALA A 58 -3.36 -13.51 -0.50
N PRO A 59 -4.43 -14.01 -1.17
CA PRO A 59 -4.86 -15.39 -1.08
C PRO A 59 -3.97 -16.39 -1.82
N THR A 60 -3.15 -15.95 -2.78
CA THR A 60 -2.29 -16.83 -3.59
C THR A 60 -0.88 -16.27 -3.73
N ARG A 61 0.09 -17.16 -3.93
CA ARG A 61 1.50 -16.79 -4.15
C ARG A 61 1.66 -15.91 -5.38
N GLU A 62 0.92 -16.23 -6.44
CA GLU A 62 0.93 -15.50 -7.71
C GLU A 62 0.47 -14.05 -7.50
N LEU A 63 -0.59 -13.84 -6.71
CA LEU A 63 -1.06 -12.50 -6.42
C LEU A 63 -0.09 -11.72 -5.52
N VAL A 64 0.56 -12.38 -4.56
CA VAL A 64 1.63 -11.77 -3.75
C VAL A 64 2.76 -11.26 -4.65
N MET A 65 3.23 -12.10 -5.59
CA MET A 65 4.31 -11.72 -6.51
C MET A 65 3.90 -10.56 -7.44
N GLN A 66 2.65 -10.51 -7.88
CA GLN A 66 2.13 -9.38 -8.65
C GLN A 66 2.11 -8.07 -7.84
N ILE A 67 1.61 -8.13 -6.61
CA ILE A 67 1.59 -6.97 -5.70
C ILE A 67 3.01 -6.49 -5.39
N GLU A 68 3.95 -7.42 -5.14
CA GLU A 68 5.36 -7.09 -4.89
C GLU A 68 5.99 -6.36 -6.08
N LYS A 69 5.72 -6.83 -7.32
CA LYS A 69 6.20 -6.17 -8.54
C LYS A 69 5.66 -4.74 -8.67
N ASP A 70 4.37 -4.55 -8.39
CA ASP A 70 3.74 -3.23 -8.40
C ASP A 70 4.34 -2.32 -7.31
N ALA A 71 4.52 -2.86 -6.11
CA ALA A 71 5.14 -2.15 -4.98
C ALA A 71 6.56 -1.67 -5.31
N ARG A 72 7.40 -2.54 -5.88
CA ARG A 72 8.76 -2.16 -6.33
C ARG A 72 8.76 -1.10 -7.41
N THR A 73 7.74 -1.07 -8.26
CA THR A 73 7.63 -0.08 -9.33
C THR A 73 7.23 1.28 -8.78
N LEU A 74 6.24 1.31 -7.88
CA LEU A 74 5.72 2.53 -7.28
C LEU A 74 6.66 3.12 -6.22
N SER A 75 7.38 2.30 -5.46
CA SER A 75 8.30 2.78 -4.42
C SER A 75 9.52 3.52 -4.97
N LYS A 76 9.79 3.46 -6.28
CA LYS A 76 10.86 4.24 -6.93
C LYS A 76 10.71 5.75 -6.75
N TYR A 77 9.51 6.23 -6.46
CA TYR A 77 9.20 7.65 -6.29
C TYR A 77 9.14 8.08 -4.81
N THR A 78 9.58 7.24 -3.88
CA THR A 78 9.50 7.50 -2.43
C THR A 78 10.87 7.65 -1.77
N SER A 79 11.94 7.83 -2.57
CA SER A 79 13.33 7.97 -2.12
C SER A 79 13.92 9.27 -2.64
#